data_AF-A0A963FGX0-F1
#
_entry.id   AF-A0A963FGX0-F1
#
_cell.length_a   1.000
_cell.length_b   1.000
_cell.length_c   1.000
_cell.angle_alpha   90.00
_cell.angle_beta   90.00
_cell.angle_gamma   90.00
#
_symmetry.space_group_name_H-M   'P 1'
#
loop_
_entity.id
_entity.type
_entity.pdbx_description
1 polymer ?
#
loop_
_entity_poly.entity_id
_entity_poly.type
_entity_poly.pdbx_seq_one_letter_code
_entity_poly.pdbx_strand_id
1 'polypeptide(L)'
;LQEGTGRAVAVMHNGRAKAELNVTQSQLALTSLQEISSSIQTINGVNTQIATAAAEQHVVAEEINRNINNINDSSKATARSAQQTITVTDQLGKLASELQRVVTQFKISGDKGLDFETAKSAHLAWRARIRAFLDGRESLTRQEAVSHHDCILGKWYYGEGLNQYGNIREMSEIESPHADLHRLIREIIELKEAGRIKDAEARYQEVAPLSEKIIGLLESVEHKIQAA
;
A
#
# COMPACT_ATOMS: atom_id res chain seq x y z
N LEU A 1 -47.76 77.73 64.79
CA LEU A 1 -47.40 78.17 63.42
C LEU A 1 -45.93 77.88 63.09
N GLN A 2 -44.96 78.34 63.89
CA GLN A 2 -43.52 78.14 63.62
C GLN A 2 -43.06 76.66 63.55
N GLU A 3 -43.61 75.77 64.38
CA GLU A 3 -43.27 74.34 64.37
C GLU A 3 -43.75 73.63 63.09
N GLY A 4 -44.93 74.02 62.57
CA GLY A 4 -45.49 73.50 61.32
C GLY A 4 -44.68 73.92 60.10
N THR A 5 -44.21 75.17 60.06
CA THR A 5 -43.30 75.66 59.02
C THR A 5 -41.93 74.97 59.08
N GLY A 6 -41.39 74.69 60.28
CA GLY A 6 -40.14 73.95 60.44
C GLY A 6 -40.22 72.52 59.90
N ARG A 7 -41.32 71.81 60.20
CA ARG A 7 -41.62 70.49 59.63
C ARG A 7 -41.74 70.51 58.11
N ALA A 8 -42.43 71.50 57.53
CA ALA A 8 -42.60 71.62 56.08
C ALA A 8 -41.25 71.81 55.38
N VAL A 9 -40.36 72.64 55.93
CA VAL A 9 -38.99 72.84 55.43
C VAL A 9 -38.18 71.53 55.52
N ALA A 10 -38.28 70.78 56.61
CA ALA A 10 -37.60 69.50 56.76
C ALA A 10 -38.05 68.46 55.72
N VAL A 11 -39.36 68.38 55.46
CA VAL A 11 -39.92 67.47 54.43
C VAL A 11 -39.46 67.89 53.03
N MET A 12 -39.46 69.19 52.71
CA MET A 12 -38.93 69.69 51.43
C MET A 12 -37.44 69.37 51.26
N HIS A 13 -36.65 69.50 52.34
CA HIS A 13 -35.22 69.17 52.29
C HIS A 13 -34.97 67.67 52.06
N ASN A 14 -35.78 66.80 52.68
CA ASN A 14 -35.73 65.36 52.44
C ASN A 14 -36.17 65.00 51.01
N GLY A 15 -37.22 65.66 50.50
CA GLY A 15 -37.68 65.53 49.12
C GLY A 15 -36.61 65.93 48.11
N ARG A 16 -35.90 67.04 48.35
CA ARG A 16 -34.76 67.49 47.54
C ARG A 16 -33.64 66.45 47.53
N ALA A 17 -33.24 65.94 48.69
CA ALA A 17 -32.19 64.92 48.79
C ALA A 17 -32.57 63.61 48.07
N LYS A 18 -33.83 63.18 48.16
CA LYS A 18 -34.33 62.02 47.40
C LYS A 18 -34.34 62.27 45.90
N ALA A 19 -34.70 63.48 45.46
CA ALA A 19 -34.67 63.85 44.05
C ALA A 19 -33.23 63.83 43.50
N GLU A 20 -32.26 64.38 44.26
CA GLU A 20 -30.84 64.31 43.90
C GLU A 20 -30.35 62.86 43.79
N LEU A 21 -30.69 62.00 44.75
CA LEU A 21 -30.40 60.56 44.70
C LEU A 21 -31.00 59.88 43.46
N ASN A 22 -32.26 60.17 43.14
CA ASN A 22 -32.92 59.62 41.95
C ASN A 22 -32.25 60.06 40.65
N VAL A 23 -31.78 61.32 40.57
CA VAL A 23 -31.02 61.81 39.42
C VAL A 23 -29.71 61.02 39.29
N THR A 24 -28.97 60.82 40.38
CA THR A 24 -27.74 60.01 40.36
C THR A 24 -28.00 58.56 39.94
N GLN A 25 -29.04 57.94 40.49
CA GLN A 25 -29.41 56.56 40.16
C GLN A 25 -29.83 56.43 38.68
N SER A 26 -30.57 57.41 38.15
CA SER A 26 -30.96 57.44 36.74
C SER A 26 -29.75 57.60 35.82
N GLN A 27 -28.76 58.41 36.23
CA GLN A 27 -27.53 58.57 35.48
C GLN A 27 -26.71 57.27 35.44
N LEU A 28 -26.61 56.56 36.56
CA LEU A 28 -25.99 55.22 36.63
C LEU A 28 -26.69 54.22 35.70
N ALA A 29 -28.02 54.17 35.74
CA ALA A 29 -28.79 53.30 34.86
C ALA A 29 -28.58 53.63 33.37
N LEU A 30 -28.49 54.91 33.03
CA LEU A 30 -28.19 55.36 31.66
C LEU A 30 -26.81 54.87 31.20
N THR A 31 -25.79 54.99 32.05
CA THR A 31 -24.44 54.50 31.74
C THR A 31 -24.43 52.99 31.53
N SER A 32 -25.09 52.21 32.40
CA SER A 32 -25.20 50.76 32.21
C SER A 32 -25.92 50.38 30.91
N LEU A 33 -26.97 51.10 30.52
CA LEU A 33 -27.66 50.86 29.24
C LEU A 33 -26.77 51.19 28.03
N GLN A 34 -25.92 52.21 28.13
CA GLN A 34 -24.94 52.54 27.09
C GLN A 34 -23.89 51.43 26.93
N GLU A 35 -23.39 50.89 28.04
CA GLU A 35 -22.45 49.75 28.04
C GLU A 35 -23.07 48.49 27.44
N ILE A 36 -24.32 48.18 27.80
CA ILE A 36 -25.08 47.06 27.22
C ILE A 36 -25.26 47.27 25.72
N SER A 37 -25.66 48.47 25.29
CA SER A 37 -25.83 48.79 23.87
C SER A 37 -24.53 48.61 23.09
N SER A 38 -23.41 49.07 23.64
CA SER A 38 -22.09 48.90 23.02
C SER A 38 -21.71 47.43 22.92
N SER A 39 -21.93 46.65 23.98
CA SER A 39 -21.68 45.20 23.99
C SER A 39 -22.51 44.46 22.93
N ILE A 40 -23.78 44.83 22.76
CA ILE A 40 -24.65 44.25 21.71
C ILE A 40 -24.13 44.58 20.31
N GLN A 41 -23.64 45.81 20.09
CA GLN A 41 -23.02 46.17 18.80
C GLN A 41 -21.79 45.32 18.50
N THR A 42 -20.94 45.05 19.51
CA THR A 42 -19.80 44.15 19.37
C THR A 42 -20.26 42.72 19.04
N ILE A 43 -21.26 42.19 19.75
CA ILE A 43 -21.81 40.84 19.51
C ILE A 43 -22.33 40.73 18.07
N ASN A 44 -23.07 41.73 17.58
CA ASN A 44 -23.56 41.73 16.20
C ASN A 44 -22.43 41.76 15.17
N GLY A 45 -21.34 42.50 15.46
CA GLY A 45 -20.14 42.48 14.63
C GLY A 45 -19.51 41.08 14.55
N VAL A 46 -19.36 40.41 15.69
CA VAL A 46 -18.80 39.05 15.75
C VAL A 46 -19.73 38.04 15.06
N ASN A 47 -21.05 38.14 15.22
CA ASN A 47 -21.99 37.27 14.52
C ASN A 47 -21.89 37.41 12.99
N THR A 48 -21.67 38.63 12.50
CA THR A 48 -21.45 38.87 11.06
C THR A 48 -20.18 38.17 10.59
N GLN A 49 -19.09 38.25 11.36
CA GLN A 49 -17.84 37.55 11.04
C GLN A 49 -17.99 36.03 11.09
N ILE A 50 -18.71 35.49 12.09
CA ILE A 50 -19.01 34.05 12.19
C ILE A 50 -19.79 33.59 10.95
N ALA A 51 -20.79 34.36 10.49
CA ALA A 51 -21.54 34.02 9.29
C ALA A 51 -20.64 33.99 8.04
N THR A 52 -19.74 34.96 7.88
CA THR A 52 -18.75 34.96 6.80
C THR A 52 -17.82 33.76 6.88
N ALA A 53 -17.25 33.49 8.05
CA ALA A 53 -16.36 32.34 8.27
C ALA A 53 -17.08 31.01 7.99
N ALA A 54 -18.35 30.87 8.38
CA ALA A 54 -19.16 29.69 8.08
C ALA A 54 -19.40 29.52 6.56
N ALA A 55 -19.62 30.62 5.83
CA ALA A 55 -19.74 30.59 4.38
C ALA A 55 -18.42 30.17 3.70
N GLU A 56 -17.28 30.69 4.17
CA GLU A 56 -15.95 30.27 3.68
C GLU A 56 -15.68 28.79 3.98
N GLN A 57 -16.01 28.34 5.19
CA GLN A 57 -15.88 26.92 5.57
C GLN A 57 -16.75 26.00 4.69
N HIS A 58 -17.96 26.44 4.32
CA HIS A 58 -18.81 25.69 3.40
C HIS A 58 -18.15 25.55 2.02
N VAL A 59 -17.56 26.63 1.48
CA VAL A 59 -16.85 26.58 0.20
C VAL A 59 -15.65 25.62 0.26
N VAL A 60 -14.89 25.67 1.36
CA VAL A 60 -13.76 24.74 1.58
C VAL A 60 -14.24 23.29 1.67
N ALA A 61 -15.36 23.03 2.34
CA ALA A 61 -15.92 21.68 2.45
C ALA A 61 -16.34 21.10 1.09
N GLU A 62 -16.94 21.91 0.22
CA GLU A 62 -17.27 21.52 -1.16
C GLU A 62 -16.01 21.21 -1.98
N GLU A 63 -14.94 22.01 -1.82
CA GLU A 63 -13.68 21.76 -2.49
C GLU A 63 -13.03 20.45 -2.01
N ILE A 64 -13.04 20.19 -0.70
CA ILE A 64 -12.58 18.92 -0.13
C ILE A 64 -13.37 17.76 -0.71
N ASN A 65 -14.70 17.87 -0.80
CA ASN A 65 -15.54 16.82 -1.38
C ASN A 65 -15.15 16.53 -2.85
N ARG A 66 -14.97 17.58 -3.65
CA ARG A 66 -14.51 17.46 -5.04
C ARG A 66 -13.15 16.78 -5.13
N ASN A 67 -12.21 17.16 -4.26
CA ASN A 67 -10.87 16.58 -4.23
C ASN A 67 -10.91 15.10 -3.84
N ILE A 68 -11.76 14.70 -2.89
CA ILE A 68 -11.95 13.29 -2.51
C ILE A 68 -12.46 12.46 -3.71
N ASN A 69 -13.43 12.99 -4.47
CA ASN A 69 -13.93 12.29 -5.66
C ASN A 69 -12.83 12.13 -6.73
N ASN A 70 -12.03 13.16 -6.96
CA ASN A 70 -10.89 13.10 -7.89
C ASN A 70 -9.84 12.06 -7.45
N ILE A 71 -9.52 12.00 -6.15
CA ILE A 71 -8.59 11.00 -5.60
C ILE A 71 -9.13 9.59 -5.80
N ASN A 72 -10.42 9.38 -5.57
CA ASN A 72 -11.08 8.08 -5.78
C ASN A 72 -10.98 7.63 -7.24
N ASP A 73 -11.27 8.53 -8.19
CA ASP A 73 -11.20 8.19 -9.61
C ASP A 73 -9.78 7.95 -10.10
N SER A 74 -8.81 8.74 -9.62
CA SER A 74 -7.39 8.50 -9.87
C SER A 74 -6.93 7.15 -9.33
N SER A 75 -7.34 6.80 -8.10
CA SER A 75 -7.03 5.50 -7.48
C SER A 75 -7.58 4.33 -8.30
N LYS A 76 -8.81 4.44 -8.81
CA LYS A 76 -9.40 3.44 -9.72
C LYS A 76 -8.62 3.36 -11.04
N ALA A 77 -8.16 4.48 -11.58
CA ALA A 77 -7.34 4.50 -12.79
C ALA A 77 -6.00 3.80 -12.57
N THR A 78 -5.32 4.09 -11.45
CA THR A 78 -4.07 3.41 -11.07
C THR A 78 -4.26 1.90 -10.92
N ALA A 79 -5.34 1.46 -10.27
CA ALA A 79 -5.64 0.03 -10.13
C ALA A 79 -5.84 -0.66 -11.49
N ARG A 80 -6.55 -0.01 -12.44
CA ARG A 80 -6.69 -0.51 -13.81
C ARG A 80 -5.35 -0.58 -14.54
N SER A 81 -4.53 0.45 -14.44
CA SER A 81 -3.20 0.47 -15.06
C SER A 81 -2.29 -0.63 -14.50
N ALA A 82 -2.30 -0.86 -13.19
CA ALA A 82 -1.55 -1.95 -12.58
C ALA A 82 -1.98 -3.32 -13.11
N GLN A 83 -3.29 -3.54 -13.24
CA GLN A 83 -3.82 -4.78 -13.82
C GLN A 83 -3.42 -4.96 -15.30
N GLN A 84 -3.37 -3.86 -16.06
CA GLN A 84 -2.89 -3.88 -17.43
C GLN A 84 -1.38 -4.20 -17.49
N THR A 85 -0.57 -3.61 -16.62
CA THR A 85 0.87 -3.93 -16.50
C THR A 85 1.09 -5.41 -16.22
N ILE A 86 0.35 -6.01 -15.28
CA ILE A 86 0.43 -7.45 -14.99
C ILE A 86 0.14 -8.29 -16.25
N THR A 87 -0.89 -7.92 -17.02
CA THR A 87 -1.23 -8.60 -18.28
C THR A 87 -0.11 -8.49 -19.31
N VAL A 88 0.48 -7.31 -19.46
CA VAL A 88 1.59 -7.09 -20.40
C VAL A 88 2.83 -7.86 -19.96
N THR A 89 3.14 -7.92 -18.67
CA THR A 89 4.26 -8.72 -18.14
C THR A 89 4.07 -10.21 -18.40
N ASP A 90 2.85 -10.74 -18.28
CA ASP A 90 2.53 -12.14 -18.64
C ASP A 90 2.78 -12.41 -20.13
N GLN A 91 2.34 -11.50 -21.00
CA GLN A 91 2.59 -11.61 -22.45
C GLN A 91 4.09 -11.54 -22.79
N LEU A 92 4.84 -10.66 -22.11
CA LEU A 92 6.28 -10.55 -22.29
C LEU A 92 6.99 -11.85 -21.88
N GLY A 93 6.59 -12.45 -20.75
CA GLY A 93 7.13 -13.73 -20.29
C GLY A 93 6.87 -14.87 -21.29
N LYS A 94 5.68 -14.90 -21.89
CA LYS A 94 5.35 -15.86 -22.97
C LYS A 94 6.21 -15.64 -24.20
N LEU A 95 6.37 -14.39 -24.64
CA LEU A 95 7.19 -14.06 -25.81
C LEU A 95 8.67 -14.42 -25.57
N ALA A 96 9.21 -14.12 -24.38
CA ALA A 96 10.56 -14.50 -24.01
C ALA A 96 10.77 -16.02 -24.02
N SER A 97 9.79 -16.77 -23.51
CA SER A 97 9.82 -18.24 -23.53
C SER A 97 9.79 -18.79 -24.97
N GLU A 98 8.98 -18.18 -25.84
CA GLU A 98 8.92 -18.56 -27.25
C GLU A 98 10.21 -18.22 -27.99
N LEU A 99 10.80 -17.05 -27.73
CA LEU A 99 12.10 -16.68 -28.29
C LEU A 99 13.18 -17.67 -27.85
N GLN A 100 13.22 -18.04 -26.57
CA GLN A 100 14.15 -19.05 -26.06
C GLN A 100 13.96 -20.40 -26.77
N ARG A 101 12.70 -20.82 -26.99
CA ARG A 101 12.37 -22.05 -27.74
C ARG A 101 12.87 -22.00 -29.18
N VAL A 102 12.82 -20.84 -29.84
CA VAL A 102 13.33 -20.66 -31.20
C VAL A 102 14.85 -20.67 -31.22
N VAL A 103 15.51 -19.97 -30.29
CA VAL A 103 16.99 -19.92 -30.19
C VAL A 103 17.56 -21.32 -29.91
N THR A 104 16.93 -22.10 -29.03
CA THR A 104 17.35 -23.49 -28.71
C THR A 104 17.22 -24.47 -29.89
N GLN A 105 16.42 -24.17 -30.91
CA GLN A 105 16.34 -24.99 -32.14
C GLN A 105 17.57 -24.80 -33.05
N PHE A 106 18.28 -23.67 -32.93
CA PHE A 106 19.55 -23.46 -33.61
C PHE A 106 20.68 -24.12 -32.80
N LYS A 107 20.67 -25.46 -32.72
CA LYS A 107 21.78 -26.22 -32.14
C LYS A 107 23.04 -25.97 -32.97
N ILE A 108 23.97 -25.18 -32.41
CA ILE A 108 25.36 -25.15 -32.87
C ILE A 108 26.02 -26.37 -32.24
N SER A 109 26.21 -27.42 -33.04
CA SER A 109 26.83 -28.68 -32.61
C SER A 109 28.24 -28.41 -32.06
N GLY A 110 28.37 -28.33 -30.73
CA GLY A 110 29.65 -28.19 -30.03
C GLY A 110 29.63 -27.36 -28.76
N ASP A 111 28.56 -26.63 -28.44
CA ASP A 111 28.55 -25.70 -27.30
C ASP A 111 28.02 -26.36 -26.00
N LYS A 112 28.91 -26.53 -25.01
CA LYS A 112 28.58 -27.02 -23.67
C LYS A 112 27.72 -26.04 -22.85
N GLY A 113 27.49 -24.81 -23.34
CA GLY A 113 26.64 -23.80 -22.68
C GLY A 113 25.13 -24.04 -22.80
N LEU A 114 24.67 -24.80 -23.81
CA LEU A 114 23.23 -25.02 -24.07
C LEU A 114 22.50 -25.81 -22.96
N ASP A 115 23.21 -26.57 -22.14
CA ASP A 115 22.62 -27.39 -21.08
C ASP A 115 22.29 -26.57 -19.82
N PHE A 116 23.10 -25.54 -19.50
CA PHE A 116 22.82 -24.58 -18.42
C PHE A 116 21.63 -23.68 -18.73
N GLU A 117 21.52 -23.23 -19.99
CA GLU A 117 20.38 -22.45 -20.47
C GLU A 117 19.06 -23.23 -20.37
N THR A 118 19.08 -24.52 -20.68
CA THR A 118 17.91 -25.40 -20.54
C THR A 118 17.48 -25.54 -19.07
N ALA A 119 18.45 -25.72 -18.17
CA ALA A 119 18.23 -25.77 -16.72
C ALA A 119 17.61 -24.46 -16.18
N LYS A 120 18.17 -23.30 -16.55
CA LYS A 120 17.69 -21.97 -16.15
C LYS A 120 16.27 -21.70 -16.67
N SER A 121 16.01 -22.00 -17.94
CA SER A 121 14.70 -21.80 -18.57
C SER A 121 13.61 -22.69 -17.95
N ALA A 122 13.91 -23.97 -17.71
CA ALA A 122 12.98 -24.90 -17.06
C ALA A 122 12.56 -24.39 -15.68
N HIS A 123 13.48 -23.78 -14.95
CA HIS A 123 13.19 -23.25 -13.63
C HIS A 123 12.32 -21.98 -13.66
N LEU A 124 12.60 -21.05 -14.57
CA LEU A 124 11.78 -19.84 -14.79
C LEU A 124 10.34 -20.21 -15.23
N ALA A 125 10.20 -21.17 -16.14
CA ALA A 125 8.91 -21.68 -16.57
C ALA A 125 8.11 -22.25 -15.39
N TRP A 126 8.78 -22.95 -14.47
CA TRP A 126 8.14 -23.52 -13.28
C TRP A 126 7.59 -22.44 -12.34
N ARG A 127 8.33 -21.35 -12.11
CA ARG A 127 7.87 -20.20 -11.32
C ARG A 127 6.62 -19.56 -11.92
N ALA A 128 6.60 -19.35 -13.24
CA ALA A 128 5.43 -18.83 -13.94
C ALA A 128 4.21 -19.74 -13.80
N ARG A 129 4.42 -21.07 -13.86
CA ARG A 129 3.37 -22.07 -13.71
C ARG A 129 2.71 -22.04 -12.33
N ILE A 130 3.50 -21.90 -11.26
CA ILE A 130 2.98 -21.78 -9.89
C ILE A 130 2.12 -20.51 -9.74
N ARG A 131 2.55 -19.39 -10.33
CA ARG A 131 1.74 -18.16 -10.33
C ARG A 131 0.41 -18.37 -11.05
N ALA A 132 0.45 -18.94 -12.25
CA ALA A 132 -0.75 -19.23 -13.03
C ALA A 132 -1.72 -20.16 -12.28
N PHE A 133 -1.18 -21.13 -11.55
CA PHE A 133 -1.96 -21.95 -10.64
C PHE A 133 -2.61 -21.11 -9.54
N LEU A 134 -1.87 -20.33 -8.76
CA LEU A 134 -2.45 -19.49 -7.69
C LEU A 134 -3.55 -18.55 -8.20
N ASP A 135 -3.37 -18.00 -9.41
CA ASP A 135 -4.34 -17.15 -10.10
C ASP A 135 -5.56 -17.92 -10.67
N GLY A 136 -5.59 -19.25 -10.56
CA GLY A 136 -6.68 -20.10 -11.04
C GLY A 136 -6.71 -20.30 -12.56
N ARG A 137 -5.63 -19.95 -13.26
CA ARG A 137 -5.50 -20.07 -14.73
C ARG A 137 -5.01 -21.44 -15.17
N GLU A 138 -4.35 -22.17 -14.28
CA GLU A 138 -3.90 -23.55 -14.50
C GLU A 138 -4.20 -24.45 -13.30
N SER A 139 -4.28 -25.75 -13.55
CA SER A 139 -4.26 -26.78 -12.51
C SER A 139 -2.84 -27.34 -12.37
N LEU A 140 -2.37 -27.45 -11.14
CA LEU A 140 -1.15 -28.16 -10.76
C LEU A 140 -1.54 -29.21 -9.74
N THR A 141 -1.19 -30.46 -10.01
CA THR A 141 -1.45 -31.58 -9.09
C THR A 141 -0.26 -31.80 -8.15
N ARG A 142 -0.48 -32.42 -6.99
CA ARG A 142 0.62 -32.86 -6.11
C ARG A 142 1.60 -33.82 -6.80
N GLN A 143 1.14 -34.57 -7.81
CA GLN A 143 1.99 -35.46 -8.59
C GLN A 143 2.89 -34.69 -9.57
N GLU A 144 2.43 -33.56 -10.09
CA GLU A 144 3.25 -32.64 -10.89
C GLU A 144 4.22 -31.82 -10.05
N ALA A 145 3.99 -31.68 -8.74
CA ALA A 145 4.98 -31.21 -7.77
C ALA A 145 6.00 -32.33 -7.46
N VAL A 146 6.62 -32.84 -8.52
CA VAL A 146 7.56 -33.96 -8.52
C VAL A 146 8.76 -33.66 -7.60
N SER A 147 9.47 -34.72 -7.20
CA SER A 147 10.74 -34.60 -6.49
C SER A 147 11.70 -33.64 -7.22
N HIS A 148 12.53 -32.93 -6.45
CA HIS A 148 13.61 -32.13 -7.02
C HIS A 148 14.64 -32.97 -7.79
N HIS A 149 14.64 -34.30 -7.66
CA HIS A 149 15.44 -35.19 -8.50
C HIS A 149 14.75 -35.53 -9.84
N ASP A 150 13.41 -35.49 -9.89
CA ASP A 150 12.63 -35.96 -11.03
C ASP A 150 12.30 -34.84 -12.04
N CYS A 151 12.54 -33.59 -11.66
CA CYS A 151 12.38 -32.43 -12.54
C CYS A 151 13.52 -32.37 -13.58
N ILE A 152 13.34 -31.54 -14.62
CA ILE A 152 14.32 -31.39 -15.71
C ILE A 152 15.69 -31.00 -15.16
N LEU A 153 15.74 -30.01 -14.26
CA LEU A 153 16.96 -29.57 -13.60
C LEU A 153 17.56 -30.70 -12.74
N GLY A 154 16.75 -31.41 -11.97
CA GLY A 154 17.18 -32.51 -11.11
C GLY A 154 17.83 -33.65 -11.89
N LYS A 155 17.17 -34.13 -12.95
CA LYS A 155 17.68 -35.21 -13.80
C LYS A 155 19.01 -34.84 -14.45
N TRP A 156 19.16 -33.58 -14.87
CA TRP A 156 20.43 -33.08 -15.38
C TRP A 156 21.49 -32.96 -14.27
N TYR A 157 21.12 -32.35 -13.13
CA TYR A 157 22.00 -32.13 -11.98
C TYR A 157 22.63 -33.42 -11.49
N TYR A 158 21.81 -34.42 -11.16
CA TYR A 158 22.27 -35.72 -10.65
C TYR A 158 22.86 -36.64 -11.74
N GLY A 159 22.68 -36.29 -13.01
CA GLY A 159 23.26 -36.99 -14.15
C GLY A 159 24.53 -36.30 -14.62
N GLU A 160 24.42 -35.61 -15.75
CA GLU A 160 25.54 -34.98 -16.44
C GLU A 160 26.18 -33.85 -15.65
N GLY A 161 25.38 -33.07 -14.92
CA GLY A 161 25.82 -31.91 -14.17
C GLY A 161 26.88 -32.26 -13.11
N LEU A 162 26.58 -33.16 -12.18
CA LEU A 162 27.54 -33.57 -11.16
C LEU A 162 28.70 -34.38 -11.75
N ASN A 163 28.46 -35.20 -12.78
CA ASN A 163 29.52 -35.98 -13.43
C ASN A 163 30.57 -35.09 -14.11
N GLN A 164 30.16 -33.99 -14.73
CA GLN A 164 31.08 -33.09 -15.44
C GLN A 164 31.58 -31.94 -14.57
N TYR A 165 30.75 -31.42 -13.66
CA TYR A 165 31.00 -30.16 -12.95
C TYR A 165 30.98 -30.29 -11.43
N GLY A 166 30.89 -31.51 -10.88
CA GLY A 166 30.85 -31.75 -9.43
C GLY A 166 32.06 -31.22 -8.66
N ASN A 167 33.19 -31.00 -9.34
CA ASN A 167 34.39 -30.40 -8.73
C ASN A 167 34.27 -28.87 -8.54
N ILE A 168 33.26 -28.23 -9.11
CA ILE A 168 32.99 -26.80 -8.92
C ILE A 168 32.13 -26.64 -7.66
N ARG A 169 32.61 -25.87 -6.69
CA ARG A 169 31.93 -25.67 -5.40
C ARG A 169 30.48 -25.22 -5.57
N GLU A 170 30.24 -24.24 -6.43
CA GLU A 170 28.91 -23.68 -6.71
C GLU A 170 27.95 -24.74 -7.26
N MET A 171 28.46 -25.78 -7.93
CA MET A 171 27.63 -26.89 -8.40
C MET A 171 27.06 -27.68 -7.23
N SER A 172 27.85 -27.96 -6.18
CA SER A 172 27.36 -28.64 -4.98
C SER A 172 26.38 -27.76 -4.18
N GLU A 173 26.55 -26.44 -4.23
CA GLU A 173 25.68 -25.49 -3.51
C GLU A 173 24.27 -25.35 -4.10
N ILE A 174 24.00 -25.85 -5.32
CA ILE A 174 22.68 -25.80 -5.97
C ILE A 174 21.67 -26.75 -5.32
N GLU A 175 22.11 -27.88 -4.77
CA GLU A 175 21.22 -28.94 -4.28
C GLU A 175 20.27 -28.44 -3.18
N SER A 176 20.82 -27.78 -2.15
CA SER A 176 20.05 -27.28 -1.00
C SER A 176 18.93 -26.30 -1.40
N PRO A 177 19.20 -25.17 -2.10
CA PRO A 177 18.14 -24.24 -2.50
C PRO A 177 17.15 -24.88 -3.48
N HIS A 178 17.59 -25.82 -4.32
CA HIS A 178 16.69 -26.55 -5.22
C HIS A 178 15.73 -27.48 -4.47
N ALA A 179 16.20 -28.20 -3.45
CA ALA A 179 15.36 -29.01 -2.58
C ALA A 179 14.36 -28.16 -1.78
N ASP A 180 14.81 -27.03 -1.23
CA ASP A 180 13.96 -26.08 -0.50
C ASP A 180 12.85 -25.50 -1.37
N LEU A 181 13.16 -25.14 -2.61
CA LEU A 181 12.18 -24.69 -3.57
C LEU A 181 11.08 -25.75 -3.79
N HIS A 182 11.45 -27.01 -4.05
CA HIS A 182 10.47 -28.07 -4.26
C HIS A 182 9.63 -28.36 -3.00
N ARG A 183 10.21 -28.24 -1.82
CA ARG A 183 9.46 -28.31 -0.55
C ARG A 183 8.40 -27.20 -0.48
N LEU A 184 8.80 -25.97 -0.76
CA LEU A 184 7.92 -24.81 -0.75
C LEU A 184 6.79 -24.92 -1.77
N ILE A 185 7.07 -25.46 -2.96
CA ILE A 185 6.06 -25.68 -4.01
C ILE A 185 4.97 -26.65 -3.53
N ARG A 186 5.35 -27.74 -2.85
CA ARG A 186 4.38 -28.67 -2.26
C ARG A 186 3.52 -27.97 -1.20
N GLU A 187 4.14 -27.19 -0.31
CA GLU A 187 3.41 -26.42 0.71
C GLU A 187 2.38 -25.46 0.08
N ILE A 188 2.74 -24.76 -1.00
CA ILE A 188 1.85 -23.85 -1.73
C ILE A 188 0.64 -24.60 -2.31
N ILE A 189 0.85 -25.76 -2.93
CA ILE A 189 -0.22 -26.58 -3.50
C ILE A 189 -1.18 -27.08 -2.41
N GLU A 190 -0.63 -27.58 -1.30
CA GLU A 190 -1.43 -28.07 -0.17
C GLU A 190 -2.26 -26.96 0.47
N LEU A 191 -1.68 -25.77 0.68
CA LEU A 191 -2.39 -24.62 1.22
C LEU A 191 -3.53 -24.18 0.29
N LYS A 192 -3.30 -24.19 -1.02
CA LYS A 192 -4.33 -23.81 -1.98
C LYS A 192 -5.45 -24.84 -2.08
N GLU A 193 -5.12 -26.14 -2.12
CA GLU A 193 -6.11 -27.23 -2.09
C GLU A 193 -6.94 -27.23 -0.79
N ALA A 194 -6.35 -26.83 0.33
CA ALA A 194 -7.05 -26.65 1.60
C ALA A 194 -7.89 -25.35 1.67
N GLY A 195 -7.97 -24.56 0.59
CA GLY A 195 -8.69 -23.28 0.55
C GLY A 195 -7.98 -22.12 1.27
N ARG A 196 -6.75 -22.32 1.76
CA ARG A 196 -5.95 -21.32 2.48
C ARG A 196 -5.16 -20.44 1.52
N ILE A 197 -5.86 -19.75 0.61
CA ILE A 197 -5.25 -18.98 -0.50
C ILE A 197 -4.28 -17.90 0.00
N LYS A 198 -4.60 -17.20 1.09
CA LYS A 198 -3.73 -16.15 1.65
C LYS A 198 -2.38 -16.69 2.13
N ASP A 199 -2.39 -17.88 2.75
CA ASP A 199 -1.18 -18.51 3.24
C ASP A 199 -0.35 -19.04 2.08
N ALA A 200 -1.00 -19.58 1.03
CA ALA A 200 -0.33 -20.01 -0.20
C ALA A 200 0.38 -18.83 -0.90
N GLU A 201 -0.27 -17.66 -0.95
CA GLU A 201 0.30 -16.43 -1.51
C GLU A 201 1.49 -15.91 -0.69
N ALA A 202 1.40 -15.97 0.65
CA ALA A 202 2.51 -15.60 1.52
C ALA A 202 3.73 -16.51 1.28
N ARG A 203 3.52 -17.82 1.17
CA ARG A 203 4.60 -18.77 0.82
C ARG A 203 5.15 -18.55 -0.57
N TYR A 204 4.32 -18.18 -1.55
CA TYR A 204 4.79 -17.89 -2.91
C TYR A 204 5.84 -16.76 -2.96
N GLN A 205 5.81 -15.80 -2.04
CA GLN A 205 6.82 -14.73 -1.98
C GLN A 205 8.24 -15.26 -1.71
N GLU A 206 8.36 -16.44 -1.10
CA GLU A 206 9.65 -17.10 -0.83
C GLU A 206 10.20 -17.86 -2.06
N VAL A 207 9.39 -18.08 -3.11
CA VAL A 207 9.82 -18.76 -4.35
C VAL A 207 10.86 -17.95 -5.12
N ALA A 208 10.63 -16.63 -5.27
CA ALA A 208 11.49 -15.75 -6.06
C ALA A 208 12.96 -15.73 -5.57
N PRO A 209 13.26 -15.48 -4.28
CA PRO A 209 14.64 -15.43 -3.81
C PRO A 209 15.36 -16.79 -3.92
N LEU A 210 14.66 -17.92 -3.73
CA LEU A 210 15.25 -19.25 -3.93
C LEU A 210 15.58 -19.50 -5.40
N SER A 211 14.68 -19.11 -6.31
CA SER A 211 14.87 -19.29 -7.75
C SER A 211 16.04 -18.44 -8.28
N GLU A 212 16.14 -17.19 -7.84
CA GLU A 212 17.25 -16.31 -8.19
C GLU A 212 18.60 -16.85 -7.67
N LYS A 213 18.61 -17.43 -6.46
CA LYS A 213 19.81 -18.09 -5.92
C LYS A 213 20.26 -19.28 -6.77
N ILE A 214 19.33 -20.14 -7.20
CA ILE A 214 19.64 -21.30 -8.05
C ILE A 214 20.20 -20.84 -9.41
N ILE A 215 19.56 -19.85 -10.03
CA ILE A 215 20.00 -19.30 -11.32
C ILE A 215 21.39 -18.66 -11.19
N GLY A 216 21.63 -17.85 -10.17
CA GLY A 216 22.94 -17.23 -9.94
C GLY A 216 24.07 -18.24 -9.70
N LEU A 217 23.78 -19.37 -9.03
CA LEU A 217 24.74 -20.46 -8.89
C LEU A 217 25.02 -21.15 -10.24
N LEU A 218 24.00 -21.41 -11.05
CA LEU A 218 24.16 -21.97 -12.41
C LEU A 218 25.01 -21.05 -13.31
N GLU A 219 24.76 -19.73 -13.27
CA GLU A 219 25.56 -18.74 -14.01
C GLU A 219 27.00 -18.69 -13.52
N SER A 220 27.24 -18.81 -12.21
CA SER A 220 28.60 -18.85 -11.66
C SER A 220 29.37 -20.08 -12.13
N VAL A 221 28.72 -21.25 -12.13
CA VAL A 221 29.31 -22.49 -12.66
C VAL A 221 29.64 -22.33 -14.15
N GLU A 222 28.69 -21.83 -14.94
CA GLU A 222 28.85 -21.59 -16.37
C GLU A 222 30.04 -20.66 -16.69
N HIS A 223 30.13 -19.52 -15.99
CA HIS A 223 31.23 -18.56 -16.16
C HIS A 223 32.59 -19.18 -15.83
N LYS A 224 32.67 -20.02 -14.78
CA LYS A 224 33.93 -20.71 -14.42
C LYS A 224 34.36 -21.75 -15.44
N ILE A 225 33.40 -22.38 -16.12
CA ILE A 225 33.69 -23.34 -17.20
C ILE A 225 34.17 -22.60 -18.46
N GLN A 226 33.58 -21.44 -18.78
CA GLN A 226 33.98 -20.64 -19.94
C GLN A 226 35.33 -19.92 -19.76
N ALA A 227 35.73 -19.67 -18.51
CA ALA A 227 37.00 -19.03 -18.17
C ALA A 227 38.18 -20.01 -18.00
N ALA A 228 37.94 -21.33 -18.08
CA ALA A 228 38.92 -22.40 -17.92
C ALA A 228 39.37 -22.98 -19.27
#